data_AF-A0A1J4RT66-F1
#
_entry.id   AF-A0A1J4RT66-F1
#
_cell.length_a   1.000
_cell.length_b   1.000
_cell.length_c   1.000
_cell.angle_alpha   90.00
_cell.angle_beta   90.00
_cell.angle_gamma   90.00
#
_symmetry.space_group_name_H-M   'P 1'
#
loop_
_entity.id
_entity.type
_entity.pdbx_description
1 polymer ?
#
loop_
_entity_poly.entity_id
_entity_poly.type
_entity_poly.pdbx_seq_one_letter_code
_entity_poly.pdbx_strand_id
1 'polypeptide(L)' 'MQATINLSLSNDVRIALDDLTRKEGVAAEDVINEAVRQYLFFRRLTLLRERLSLQAQKMGINSEDDVFRLIS' A
#
# COMPACT_ATOMS: atom_id res chain seq x y z
N MET A 1 -18.87 7.98 -5.79
CA MET A 1 -18.99 9.15 -4.92
C MET A 1 -17.61 9.77 -4.80
N GLN A 2 -17.46 11.05 -5.11
CA GLN A 2 -16.21 11.78 -4.91
C GLN A 2 -16.28 12.50 -3.57
N ALA A 3 -15.23 12.39 -2.76
CA ALA A 3 -15.10 13.08 -1.48
C ALA A 3 -13.89 14.01 -1.57
N THR A 4 -14.08 15.29 -1.27
CA THR A 4 -13.00 16.27 -1.26
C THR A 4 -12.30 16.22 0.09
N ILE A 5 -10.97 16.10 0.07
CA ILE A 5 -10.12 16.12 1.25
C ILE A 5 -9.16 17.29 1.10
N ASN A 6 -9.19 18.24 2.06
CA ASN A 6 -8.17 19.27 2.17
C ASN A 6 -7.02 18.74 3.02
N LEU A 7 -5.82 18.71 2.44
CA LEU A 7 -4.63 18.17 3.09
C LEU A 7 -3.45 19.13 2.93
N SER A 8 -2.63 19.21 3.97
CA SER A 8 -1.38 19.98 3.94
C SER A 8 -0.23 19.04 3.59
N LEU A 9 0.49 19.36 2.52
CA LEU A 9 1.72 18.68 2.13
C LEU A 9 2.93 19.44 2.66
N SER A 10 4.00 18.71 2.99
CA SER A 10 5.30 19.32 3.19
C SER A 10 5.82 19.92 1.88
N ASN A 11 6.65 20.96 1.99
CA ASN A 11 7.05 21.76 0.83
C ASN A 11 7.85 20.95 -0.20
N ASP A 12 8.69 20.02 0.27
CA ASP A 12 9.44 19.08 -0.55
C ASP A 12 8.53 18.16 -1.39
N VAL A 13 7.48 17.61 -0.78
CA VAL A 13 6.51 16.75 -1.46
C VAL A 13 5.72 17.54 -2.51
N ARG A 14 5.33 18.78 -2.18
CA ARG A 14 4.66 19.67 -3.13
C ARG A 14 5.54 19.94 -4.36
N ILE A 15 6.80 20.31 -4.15
CA ILE A 15 7.74 20.59 -5.25
C ILE A 15 7.92 19.35 -6.13
N ALA A 16 8.09 18.17 -5.53
CA ALA A 16 8.24 16.92 -6.28
C ALA A 16 6.99 16.59 -7.12
N LEU A 17 5.79 16.82 -6.57
CA LEU A 17 4.53 16.62 -7.28
C LEU A 17 4.37 17.61 -8.45
N ASP A 18 4.68 18.89 -8.23
CA ASP A 18 4.63 19.93 -9.27
C ASP A 18 5.63 19.63 -10.41
N ASP A 19 6.79 19.06 -10.11
CA ASP A 19 7.77 18.64 -11.11
C ASP A 19 7.30 17.42 -11.91
N LEU A 20 6.72 16.43 -11.25
CA LEU A 20 6.19 15.23 -11.91
C LEU A 20 5.03 15.57 -12.84
N THR A 21 4.08 16.37 -12.36
CA THR A 21 2.92 16.80 -13.16
C THR A 21 3.34 17.62 -14.39
N ARG A 22 4.36 18.49 -14.27
CA ARG A 22 4.94 19.21 -15.40
C ARG A 22 5.65 18.32 -16.40
N LYS A 23 6.43 17.33 -15.94
CA LYS A 23 7.23 16.46 -16.81
C LYS A 23 6.38 15.44 -17.56
N GLU A 24 5.38 14.89 -16.89
CA GLU A 24 4.59 13.76 -17.41
C GLU A 24 3.22 14.19 -17.95
N GLY A 25 2.82 15.44 -17.73
CA GLY A 25 1.53 15.96 -18.21
C GLY A 25 0.32 15.34 -17.49
N VAL A 26 0.53 14.81 -16.28
CA VAL A 26 -0.51 14.18 -15.45
C VAL A 26 -1.07 15.16 -14.42
N ALA A 27 -2.33 14.97 -14.01
CA ALA A 27 -2.94 15.80 -12.98
C ALA A 27 -2.45 15.40 -11.57
N ALA A 28 -2.20 16.38 -10.72
CA ALA A 28 -1.79 16.17 -9.33
C ALA A 28 -2.79 15.29 -8.55
N GLU A 29 -4.09 15.48 -8.79
CA GLU A 29 -5.16 14.70 -8.17
C GLU A 29 -5.07 13.22 -8.53
N ASP A 30 -4.79 12.89 -9.80
CA ASP A 30 -4.67 11.50 -10.25
C ASP A 30 -3.48 10.80 -9.57
N VAL A 31 -2.35 11.50 -9.49
CA VAL A 31 -1.14 11.01 -8.82
C VAL A 31 -1.40 10.76 -7.34
N ILE A 32 -2.02 11.72 -6.64
CA ILE A 32 -2.34 11.58 -5.21
C ILE A 32 -3.31 10.42 -4.98
N ASN A 33 -4.38 10.33 -5.78
CA ASN A 33 -5.39 9.28 -5.63
C ASN A 33 -4.78 7.89 -5.84
N GLU A 34 -3.94 7.73 -6.86
CA GLU A 34 -3.29 6.44 -7.13
C GLU A 34 -2.27 6.10 -6.05
N ALA A 35 -1.46 7.07 -5.61
CA ALA A 35 -0.50 6.86 -4.52
C ALA A 35 -1.20 6.42 -3.22
N VAL A 36 -2.30 7.08 -2.84
CA VAL A 36 -3.10 6.71 -1.67
C VAL A 36 -3.71 5.32 -1.84
N ARG A 37 -4.24 4.99 -3.02
CA ARG A 37 -4.79 3.65 -3.31
C ARG A 37 -3.73 2.56 -3.16
N GLN A 38 -2.56 2.75 -3.75
CA GLN A 38 -1.45 1.81 -3.66
C GLN A 38 -0.99 1.62 -2.21
N TYR A 39 -0.79 2.73 -1.48
CA TYR A 39 -0.41 2.68 -0.08
C TYR A 39 -1.40 1.88 0.76
N LEU A 40 -2.70 2.17 0.61
CA LEU A 40 -3.76 1.48 1.35
C LEU A 40 -3.83 -0.01 0.98
N PHE A 41 -3.63 -0.36 -0.29
CA PHE A 41 -3.59 -1.75 -0.74
C PHE A 41 -2.45 -2.52 -0.05
N PHE A 42 -1.22 -2.00 -0.13
CA PHE A 42 -0.07 -2.63 0.51
C PHE A 42 -0.24 -2.71 2.03
N ARG A 43 -0.77 -1.66 2.67
CA ARG A 43 -1.02 -1.67 4.11
C ARG A 43 -2.02 -2.78 4.49
N ARG A 44 -3.09 -2.97 3.72
CA ARG A 44 -4.06 -4.06 3.95
C ARG A 44 -3.42 -5.43 3.78
N LEU A 45 -2.59 -5.60 2.74
CA LEU A 45 -1.87 -6.85 2.51
C LEU A 45 -0.92 -7.19 3.66
N THR A 46 -0.15 -6.21 4.14
CA THR A 46 0.76 -6.38 5.28
C THR A 46 -0.01 -6.80 6.54
N LEU A 47 -1.10 -6.10 6.87
CA LEU A 47 -1.93 -6.44 8.03
C LEU A 47 -2.57 -7.83 7.91
N LEU A 48 -3.01 -8.21 6.71
CA LEU A 48 -3.54 -9.55 6.45
C LEU A 48 -2.45 -10.60 6.68
N ARG A 49 -1.25 -10.37 6.15
CA ARG A 49 -0.11 -11.28 6.34
C ARG A 49 0.26 -11.42 7.81
N GLU A 50 0.36 -10.33 8.56
CA GLU A 50 0.63 -10.36 10.01
C GLU A 50 -0.39 -11.22 10.76
N ARG A 51 -1.68 -11.02 10.47
CA ARG A 51 -2.76 -11.80 11.08
C ARG A 51 -2.66 -13.29 10.74
N LEU A 52 -2.45 -13.62 9.46
CA LEU A 52 -2.38 -15.00 9.00
C LEU A 52 -1.12 -15.70 9.51
N SER A 53 0.02 -15.02 9.55
CA SER A 53 1.27 -15.55 10.10
C SER A 53 1.12 -15.93 11.58
N LEU A 54 0.44 -15.09 12.38
CA LEU A 54 0.15 -15.42 13.78
C LEU A 54 -0.74 -16.66 13.92
N GLN A 55 -1.70 -16.85 13.01
CA GLN A 55 -2.55 -18.05 13.00
C GLN A 55 -1.75 -19.30 12.56
N ALA A 56 -0.94 -19.17 11.53
CA ALA A 56 -0.07 -20.23 11.02
C ALA A 56 0.92 -20.71 12.09
N GLN A 57 1.57 -19.78 12.81
CA GLN A 57 2.47 -20.10 13.92
C GLN A 57 1.77 -20.89 15.04
N LYS A 58 0.52 -20.53 15.38
CA LYS A 58 -0.28 -21.29 16.36
C LYS A 58 -0.61 -22.71 15.89
N MET A 59 -0.63 -22.94 14.58
CA MET A 59 -0.82 -24.25 13.96
C MET A 59 0.51 -25.00 13.74
N GLY A 60 1.65 -24.44 14.19
CA GLY A 60 2.98 -25.03 14.03
C GLY A 60 3.62 -24.78 12.66
N ILE A 61 3.01 -23.94 11.82
CA ILE A 61 3.48 -23.62 10.47
C ILE A 61 4.34 -22.35 10.56
N ASN A 62 5.65 -22.48 10.38
CA ASN A 62 6.61 -21.37 10.53
C ASN A 62 7.34 -21.04 9.22
N SER A 63 7.26 -21.91 8.22
CA SER A 63 7.94 -21.78 6.94
C SER A 63 7.04 -22.16 5.76
N GLU A 64 7.44 -21.76 4.55
CA GLU A 64 6.79 -22.19 3.32
C GLU A 64 6.91 -23.71 3.12
N ASP A 65 8.00 -24.33 3.57
CA ASP A 65 8.17 -25.79 3.56
C ASP A 65 7.14 -26.50 4.46
N ASP A 66 6.76 -25.90 5.59
CA ASP A 66 5.70 -26.42 6.45
C ASP A 66 4.34 -26.37 5.74
N VAL A 67 4.07 -25.29 5.01
CA VAL A 67 2.86 -25.16 4.19
C VAL A 67 2.86 -26.20 3.09
N PHE A 68 3.97 -26.36 2.37
CA PHE A 68 4.10 -27.32 1.27
C PHE A 68 3.88 -28.75 1.74
N ARG A 69 4.46 -29.12 2.88
CA ARG A 69 4.25 -30.43 3.53
C ARG A 69 2.81 -30.69 3.97
N LEU A 70 2.02 -29.64 4.22
CA LEU A 70 0.63 -29.76 4.67
C LEU A 70 -0.36 -29.98 3.51
N ILE A 71 -0.05 -29.43 2.33
CA ILE A 71 -0.96 -29.40 1.17
C ILE A 71 -0.59 -30.40 0.06
N SER A 72 0.56 -31.08 0.18
CA SER A 72 1.05 -32.11 -0.74
C SER A 72 0.93 -33.49 -0.11
#